data_AF-A0A803K093-F1
#
_entry.id   AF-A0A803K093-F1
#
_cell.length_a   1.000
_cell.length_b   1.000
_cell.length_c   1.000
_cell.angle_alpha   90.00
_cell.angle_beta   90.00
_cell.angle_gamma   90.00
#
_symmetry.space_group_name_H-M   'P 1'
#
loop_
_entity.id
_entity.type
_entity.pdbx_description
1 polymer ?
#
loop_
_entity_poly.entity_id
_entity_poly.type
_entity_poly.pdbx_seq_one_letter_code
_entity_poly.pdbx_strand_id
1 'polypeptide(L)'
;MASEVSGVGKGIRKRVTTAGSGTLSDFRDGTKAIFHYRTVLCDQNRTVIDDSSEKGKPMELIIGKKFKLPVWETIIRTMKQGEVAEFLCDKSHVLEYPQVSRSLRRIAEGQDPREGQRHCCGGIAQLHDHSLGYPDLDELQKNPQLLIFIITLLQVQEPGSYRQDAWAMTDQEKMEAVPVLHQEGNQLYKQGKTNDAAAKYYEAIACLKSLQMKEQPGSPDWIALDLKITPLLLNYCQCKLLEGDYYQVLEHCSSILNKYSGTYTHPYQPGDIVLVRRLHPKKGGTTPYGDPTTVIAITRTTVLTSDSNQWIHAMCLKRASGKVTPQDTPSLDDGDCPLWPHLVLAPGNSGHICKILVLGGFVYFIIFLSTMCAYHPEELPWSYGQSPHRPNGNITVHGTGCS
;
A
#
# COMPACT_ATOMS: atom_id res chain seq x y z
N MET A 1 -20.51 -50.57 -2.04
CA MET A 1 -19.03 -50.57 -1.98
C MET A 1 -18.64 -50.12 -0.59
N ALA A 2 -17.87 -50.91 0.15
CA ALA A 2 -17.43 -50.51 1.49
C ALA A 2 -16.49 -49.29 1.34
N SER A 3 -16.84 -48.17 1.97
CA SER A 3 -15.97 -47.00 2.05
C SER A 3 -14.69 -47.38 2.78
N GLU A 4 -13.54 -47.24 2.11
CA GLU A 4 -12.23 -47.58 2.69
C GLU A 4 -11.91 -46.60 3.83
N VAL A 5 -11.69 -47.14 5.03
CA VAL A 5 -11.27 -46.36 6.19
C VAL A 5 -9.76 -46.46 6.31
N SER A 6 -9.05 -45.36 6.10
CA SER A 6 -7.60 -45.30 6.16
C SER A 6 -7.12 -44.39 7.30
N GLY A 7 -6.00 -44.77 7.90
CA GLY A 7 -5.29 -43.90 8.86
C GLY A 7 -4.48 -42.86 8.08
N VAL A 8 -4.71 -41.57 8.37
CA VAL A 8 -3.96 -40.46 7.76
C VAL A 8 -2.79 -40.04 8.65
N GLY A 9 -2.99 -40.12 9.96
CA GLY A 9 -2.00 -39.77 10.97
C GLY A 9 -2.48 -40.22 12.34
N LYS A 10 -1.65 -40.03 13.38
CA LYS A 10 -2.02 -40.41 14.75
C LYS A 10 -3.27 -39.64 15.18
N GLY A 11 -4.36 -40.36 15.45
CA GLY A 11 -5.64 -39.77 15.87
C GLY A 11 -6.49 -39.16 14.74
N ILE A 12 -6.23 -39.52 13.49
CA ILE A 12 -7.00 -39.06 12.32
C ILE A 12 -7.39 -40.25 11.46
N ARG A 13 -8.70 -40.46 11.30
CA ARG A 13 -9.27 -41.51 10.44
C ARG A 13 -10.03 -40.88 9.28
N LYS A 14 -9.71 -41.31 8.06
CA LYS A 14 -10.36 -40.87 6.83
C LYS A 14 -11.32 -41.94 6.33
N ARG A 15 -12.47 -41.53 5.81
CA ARG A 15 -13.42 -42.38 5.08
C ARG A 15 -13.90 -41.65 3.83
N VAL A 16 -13.54 -42.18 2.66
CA VAL A 16 -13.96 -41.61 1.38
C VAL A 16 -15.43 -41.97 1.13
N THR A 17 -16.26 -40.96 0.89
CA THR A 17 -17.68 -41.12 0.57
C THR A 17 -17.91 -41.04 -0.94
N THR A 18 -17.24 -40.09 -1.60
CA THR A 18 -17.24 -39.95 -3.06
C THR A 18 -15.79 -39.86 -3.52
N ALA A 19 -15.39 -40.75 -4.44
CA ALA A 19 -14.04 -40.73 -4.99
C ALA A 19 -13.84 -39.50 -5.88
N GLY A 20 -12.69 -38.83 -5.71
CA GLY A 20 -12.26 -37.77 -6.62
C GLY A 20 -11.70 -38.31 -7.93
N SER A 21 -11.52 -37.41 -8.89
CA SER A 21 -10.96 -37.70 -10.21
C SER A 21 -9.47 -37.37 -10.28
N GLY A 22 -8.77 -37.97 -11.25
CA GLY A 22 -7.37 -37.66 -11.53
C GLY A 22 -6.36 -38.23 -10.54
N THR A 23 -5.15 -37.67 -10.60
CA THR A 23 -4.03 -37.99 -9.71
C THR A 23 -4.05 -37.09 -8.49
N LEU A 24 -3.52 -37.59 -7.37
CA LEU A 24 -3.31 -36.78 -6.17
C LEU A 24 -2.28 -35.68 -6.50
N SER A 25 -2.60 -34.41 -6.24
CA SER A 25 -1.62 -33.32 -6.35
C SER A 25 -0.52 -33.53 -5.31
N ASP A 26 0.68 -33.05 -5.60
CA ASP A 26 1.79 -33.11 -4.65
C ASP A 26 1.66 -32.05 -3.53
N PHE A 27 0.69 -31.13 -3.64
CA PHE A 27 0.37 -30.10 -2.65
C PHE A 27 1.63 -29.37 -2.15
N ARG A 28 2.48 -28.90 -3.07
CA ARG A 28 3.64 -28.07 -2.73
C ARG A 28 3.23 -26.84 -1.92
N ASP A 29 4.16 -26.29 -1.16
CA ASP A 29 3.94 -25.03 -0.46
C ASP A 29 3.48 -23.94 -1.43
N GLY A 30 2.42 -23.23 -1.07
CA GLY A 30 1.74 -22.29 -1.96
C GLY A 30 0.62 -22.90 -2.81
N THR A 31 0.31 -24.20 -2.72
CA THR A 31 -0.87 -24.77 -3.39
C THR A 31 -2.15 -24.22 -2.77
N LYS A 32 -3.10 -23.74 -3.58
CA LYS A 32 -4.42 -23.33 -3.09
C LYS A 32 -5.42 -24.46 -3.24
N ALA A 33 -6.06 -24.84 -2.14
CA ALA A 33 -7.19 -25.76 -2.10
C ALA A 33 -8.50 -24.98 -1.89
N ILE A 34 -9.48 -25.23 -2.74
CA ILE A 34 -10.83 -24.65 -2.67
C ILE A 34 -11.81 -25.77 -2.34
N PHE A 35 -12.52 -25.67 -1.22
CA PHE A 35 -13.35 -26.76 -0.71
C PHE A 35 -14.56 -26.27 0.09
N HIS A 36 -15.61 -27.10 0.12
CA HIS A 36 -16.63 -26.97 1.16
C HIS A 36 -16.29 -27.86 2.36
N TYR A 37 -16.65 -27.39 3.54
CA TYR A 37 -16.50 -28.13 4.78
C TYR A 37 -17.81 -28.14 5.55
N ARG A 38 -18.07 -29.27 6.22
CA ARG A 38 -19.07 -29.39 7.26
C ARG A 38 -18.42 -29.98 8.49
N THR A 39 -18.56 -29.32 9.63
CA THR A 39 -18.05 -29.80 10.92
C THR A 39 -19.21 -30.30 11.76
N VAL A 40 -19.12 -31.53 12.22
CA VAL A 40 -20.15 -32.16 13.05
C VAL A 40 -19.57 -32.74 14.33
N LEU A 41 -20.38 -32.75 15.37
CA LEU A 41 -20.09 -33.44 16.62
C LEU A 41 -20.17 -34.96 16.45
N CYS A 42 -19.42 -35.68 17.28
CA CYS A 42 -19.46 -37.14 17.33
C CYS A 42 -20.57 -37.66 18.26
N ASP A 43 -21.68 -36.94 18.38
CA ASP A 43 -22.86 -37.35 19.13
C ASP A 43 -23.77 -38.26 18.30
N GLN A 44 -24.84 -38.79 18.92
CA GLN A 44 -25.78 -39.69 18.25
C GLN A 44 -26.50 -39.01 17.07
N ASN A 45 -26.68 -37.69 17.15
CA ASN A 45 -27.42 -36.89 16.17
C ASN A 45 -26.53 -36.31 15.06
N ARG A 46 -25.20 -36.45 15.16
CA ARG A 46 -24.22 -35.77 14.29
C ARG A 46 -24.52 -34.28 14.17
N THR A 47 -24.66 -33.62 15.31
CA THR A 47 -25.03 -32.20 15.39
C THR A 47 -24.05 -31.35 14.58
N VAL A 48 -24.58 -30.56 13.64
CA VAL A 48 -23.79 -29.69 12.76
C VAL A 48 -23.40 -28.43 13.51
N ILE A 49 -22.10 -28.10 13.53
CA ILE A 49 -21.56 -26.87 14.11
C ILE A 49 -21.40 -25.81 13.02
N ASP A 50 -20.82 -26.18 11.89
CA ASP A 50 -20.59 -25.27 10.77
C ASP A 50 -20.76 -26.00 9.44
N ASP A 51 -21.29 -25.29 8.46
CA ASP A 51 -21.41 -25.74 7.08
C ASP A 51 -21.14 -24.58 6.12
N SER A 52 -20.11 -24.69 5.28
CA SER A 52 -19.81 -23.65 4.29
C SER A 52 -20.66 -23.74 3.02
N SER A 53 -21.33 -24.87 2.77
CA SER A 53 -22.20 -25.04 1.61
C SER A 53 -23.52 -24.27 1.75
N GLU A 54 -24.09 -24.17 2.96
CA GLU A 54 -25.30 -23.39 3.22
C GLU A 54 -25.10 -21.90 2.97
N LYS A 55 -23.88 -21.40 3.16
CA LYS A 55 -23.52 -20.00 2.95
C LYS A 55 -23.10 -19.70 1.51
N GLY A 56 -23.03 -20.72 0.64
CA GLY A 56 -22.69 -20.60 -0.78
C GLY A 56 -21.24 -20.17 -1.09
N LYS A 57 -20.38 -19.99 -0.08
CA LYS A 57 -18.99 -19.53 -0.26
C LYS A 57 -18.02 -20.63 0.16
N PRO A 58 -17.26 -21.23 -0.78
CA PRO A 58 -16.26 -22.21 -0.44
C PRO A 58 -15.11 -21.58 0.36
N MET A 59 -14.40 -22.42 1.11
CA MET A 59 -13.19 -22.04 1.83
C MET A 59 -11.98 -22.14 0.91
N GLU A 60 -11.06 -21.19 1.04
CA GLU A 60 -9.75 -21.23 0.40
C GLU A 60 -8.66 -21.44 1.45
N LEU A 61 -7.83 -22.46 1.26
CA LEU A 61 -6.67 -22.74 2.10
C LEU A 61 -5.41 -22.79 1.24
N ILE A 62 -4.40 -22.02 1.63
CA ILE A 62 -3.08 -22.06 0.98
C ILE A 62 -2.16 -22.93 1.83
N ILE A 63 -1.71 -24.03 1.24
CA ILE A 63 -0.84 -25.02 1.86
C ILE A 63 0.52 -24.39 2.21
N GLY A 64 1.04 -24.69 3.40
CA GLY A 64 2.34 -24.20 3.86
C GLY A 64 2.31 -22.80 4.51
N LYS A 65 1.15 -22.14 4.58
CA LYS A 65 0.99 -20.83 5.24
C LYS A 65 0.60 -20.94 6.72
N LYS A 66 0.69 -22.14 7.32
CA LYS A 66 0.45 -22.43 8.74
C LYS A 66 -0.91 -21.94 9.21
N PHE A 67 -1.97 -22.43 8.59
CA PHE A 67 -3.33 -22.10 9.03
C PHE A 67 -3.54 -22.48 10.50
N LYS A 68 -4.34 -21.69 11.23
CA LYS A 68 -4.55 -21.85 12.69
C LYS A 68 -5.08 -23.23 13.10
N LEU A 69 -5.61 -24.00 12.15
CA LEU A 69 -6.06 -25.37 12.36
C LEU A 69 -5.23 -26.33 11.48
N PRO A 70 -4.05 -26.80 11.95
CA PRO A 70 -3.11 -27.57 11.12
C PRO A 70 -3.66 -28.88 10.55
N VAL A 71 -4.62 -29.49 11.26
CA VAL A 71 -5.23 -30.75 10.82
C VAL A 71 -5.91 -30.62 9.46
N TRP A 72 -6.40 -29.43 9.08
CA TRP A 72 -6.99 -29.19 7.77
C TRP A 72 -5.99 -29.34 6.63
N GLU A 73 -4.76 -28.80 6.77
CA GLU A 73 -3.71 -29.00 5.77
C GLU A 73 -3.38 -30.49 5.64
N THR A 74 -3.29 -31.22 6.76
CA THR A 74 -3.01 -32.66 6.78
C THR A 74 -4.08 -33.48 6.06
N ILE A 75 -5.36 -33.24 6.31
CA ILE A 75 -6.44 -34.02 5.69
C ILE A 75 -6.61 -33.69 4.20
N ILE A 76 -6.51 -32.41 3.83
CA ILE A 76 -6.68 -31.95 2.44
C ILE A 76 -5.60 -32.53 1.53
N ARG A 77 -4.35 -32.61 2.01
CA ARG A 77 -3.23 -33.23 1.27
C ARG A 77 -3.47 -34.69 0.87
N THR A 78 -4.44 -35.37 1.47
CA THR A 78 -4.79 -36.75 1.12
C THR A 78 -5.88 -36.87 0.06
N MET A 79 -6.51 -35.77 -0.33
CA MET A 79 -7.72 -35.77 -1.14
C MET A 79 -7.41 -35.48 -2.62
N LYS A 80 -8.12 -36.18 -3.50
CA LYS A 80 -8.16 -35.86 -4.93
C LYS A 80 -9.18 -34.77 -5.23
N GLN A 81 -8.98 -34.04 -6.32
CA GLN A 81 -9.97 -33.06 -6.76
C GLN A 81 -11.32 -33.75 -7.07
N GLY A 82 -12.41 -33.16 -6.56
CA GLY A 82 -13.77 -33.72 -6.61
C GLY A 82 -14.07 -34.75 -5.52
N GLU A 83 -13.11 -35.09 -4.65
CA GLU A 83 -13.32 -36.06 -3.57
C GLU A 83 -14.19 -35.49 -2.46
N VAL A 84 -15.08 -36.34 -1.93
CA VAL A 84 -15.82 -36.10 -0.69
C VAL A 84 -15.37 -37.12 0.35
N ALA A 85 -14.80 -36.66 1.45
CA ALA A 85 -14.31 -37.53 2.52
C ALA A 85 -14.71 -37.02 3.91
N GLU A 86 -14.97 -37.97 4.80
CA GLU A 86 -15.20 -37.75 6.22
C GLU A 86 -13.92 -38.03 6.99
N PHE A 87 -13.53 -37.10 7.87
CA PHE A 87 -12.36 -37.20 8.72
C PHE A 87 -12.76 -37.12 10.17
N LEU A 88 -12.52 -38.19 10.92
CA LEU A 88 -12.69 -38.20 12.37
C LEU A 88 -11.36 -37.85 13.03
N CYS A 89 -11.34 -36.73 13.75
CA CYS A 89 -10.16 -36.15 14.36
C CYS A 89 -10.26 -36.16 15.88
N ASP A 90 -9.21 -36.65 16.53
CA ASP A 90 -9.09 -36.64 17.99
C ASP A 90 -9.02 -35.21 18.55
N LYS A 91 -9.40 -35.07 19.83
CA LYS A 91 -9.45 -33.79 20.57
C LYS A 91 -8.17 -32.97 20.42
N SER A 92 -7.01 -33.64 20.41
CA SER A 92 -5.69 -33.01 20.30
C SER A 92 -5.49 -32.20 19.01
N HIS A 93 -6.25 -32.51 17.95
CA HIS A 93 -6.14 -31.84 16.65
C HIS A 93 -7.13 -30.70 16.47
N VAL A 94 -8.11 -30.56 17.37
CA VAL A 94 -9.28 -29.70 17.18
C VAL A 94 -9.49 -28.69 18.30
N LEU A 95 -8.54 -28.56 19.23
CA LEU A 95 -8.61 -27.59 20.34
C LEU A 95 -8.79 -26.14 19.86
N GLU A 96 -8.18 -25.79 18.72
CA GLU A 96 -8.26 -24.45 18.13
C GLU A 96 -9.52 -24.23 17.28
N TYR A 97 -10.34 -25.27 17.08
CA TYR A 97 -11.52 -25.19 16.22
C TYR A 97 -12.52 -24.11 16.66
N PRO A 98 -12.86 -23.92 17.96
CA PRO A 98 -13.78 -22.86 18.38
C PRO A 98 -13.34 -21.45 17.93
N GLN A 99 -12.04 -21.14 18.05
CA GLN A 99 -11.47 -19.85 17.66
C GLN A 99 -11.46 -19.67 16.14
N VAL A 100 -11.16 -20.75 15.41
CA VAL A 100 -11.19 -20.77 13.95
C VAL A 100 -12.62 -20.60 13.45
N SER A 101 -13.59 -21.34 14.00
CA SER A 101 -15.01 -21.26 13.65
C SER A 101 -15.56 -19.86 13.90
N ARG A 102 -15.28 -19.25 15.06
CA ARG A 102 -15.64 -17.85 15.33
C ARG A 102 -15.14 -16.91 14.23
N SER A 103 -13.88 -17.07 13.80
CA SER A 103 -13.30 -16.25 12.73
C SER A 103 -14.00 -16.50 11.39
N LEU A 104 -14.26 -17.76 11.05
CA LEU A 104 -14.94 -18.14 9.79
C LEU A 104 -16.39 -17.64 9.74
N ARG A 105 -17.12 -17.65 10.87
CA ARG A 105 -18.48 -17.11 10.96
C ARG A 105 -18.51 -15.60 10.68
N ARG A 106 -17.61 -14.84 11.29
CA ARG A 106 -17.50 -13.38 11.08
C ARG A 106 -17.10 -13.03 9.63
N ILE A 107 -16.18 -13.79 9.05
CA ILE A 107 -15.79 -13.62 7.63
C ILE A 107 -16.99 -13.88 6.70
N ALA A 108 -17.82 -14.89 7.01
CA ALA A 108 -19.01 -15.17 6.24
C ALA A 108 -20.08 -14.07 6.35
N GLU A 109 -20.11 -13.33 7.47
CA GLU A 109 -20.92 -12.13 7.67
C GLU A 109 -20.32 -10.86 7.02
N GLY A 110 -19.17 -10.98 6.34
CA GLY A 110 -18.51 -9.87 5.65
C GLY A 110 -17.65 -8.98 6.56
N GLN A 111 -17.40 -9.38 7.81
CA GLN A 111 -16.51 -8.65 8.71
C GLN A 111 -15.04 -8.96 8.38
N ASP A 112 -14.17 -7.94 8.45
CA ASP A 112 -12.75 -8.11 8.13
C ASP A 112 -12.08 -9.06 9.17
N PRO A 113 -11.34 -10.09 8.72
CA PRO A 113 -10.57 -10.98 9.61
C PRO A 113 -9.67 -10.24 10.63
N ARG A 114 -9.21 -9.03 10.29
CA ARG A 114 -8.31 -8.19 11.09
C ARG A 114 -9.05 -7.34 12.13
N GLU A 115 -10.34 -7.06 11.94
CA GLU A 115 -11.12 -6.26 12.90
C GLU A 115 -11.34 -6.99 14.23
N GLY A 116 -11.26 -8.33 14.26
CA GLY A 116 -11.26 -9.13 15.49
C GLY A 116 -9.99 -9.09 16.32
N GLN A 117 -8.91 -8.50 15.80
CA GLN A 117 -7.61 -8.39 16.47
C GLN A 117 -7.32 -6.98 17.00
N ARG A 118 -8.31 -6.10 17.07
CA ARG A 118 -8.17 -4.85 17.83
C ARG A 118 -8.20 -5.20 19.32
N HIS A 119 -7.02 -5.34 19.91
CA HIS A 119 -6.85 -5.22 21.35
C HIS A 119 -7.40 -3.84 21.75
N CYS A 120 -8.54 -3.82 22.45
CA CYS A 120 -8.97 -2.62 23.16
C CYS A 120 -8.03 -2.39 24.35
N CYS A 121 -6.92 -1.69 24.10
CA CYS A 121 -6.16 -1.03 25.15
C CYS A 121 -6.95 0.21 25.59
N GLY A 122 -7.81 0.05 26.60
CA GLY A 122 -8.48 1.15 27.27
C GLY A 122 -9.88 0.80 27.76
N GLY A 123 -10.02 0.49 29.06
CA GLY A 123 -11.32 0.50 29.76
C GLY A 123 -11.74 -0.82 30.41
N ILE A 124 -11.27 -1.07 31.63
CA ILE A 124 -11.98 -1.65 32.80
C ILE A 124 -13.16 -2.64 32.59
N ALA A 125 -13.06 -3.60 31.67
CA ALA A 125 -14.06 -4.67 31.51
C ALA A 125 -13.44 -6.05 31.20
N GLN A 126 -12.27 -6.35 31.76
CA GLN A 126 -11.60 -7.66 31.61
C GLN A 126 -11.59 -8.44 32.92
N LEU A 127 -12.77 -8.82 33.40
CA LEU A 127 -12.89 -9.88 34.39
C LEU A 127 -14.05 -10.79 33.98
N HIS A 128 -13.69 -11.97 33.45
CA HIS A 128 -14.54 -13.14 33.22
C HIS A 128 -15.59 -13.08 32.11
N ASP A 129 -15.15 -13.02 30.86
CA ASP A 129 -15.94 -13.68 29.82
C ASP A 129 -15.02 -14.50 28.90
N HIS A 130 -15.02 -15.82 29.10
CA HIS A 130 -14.36 -16.77 28.19
C HIS A 130 -15.23 -17.08 26.97
N SER A 131 -16.38 -16.41 26.82
CA SER A 131 -17.28 -16.58 25.69
C SER A 131 -16.71 -16.04 24.39
N LEU A 132 -16.99 -16.77 23.31
CA LEU A 132 -16.76 -16.42 21.91
C LEU A 132 -17.96 -15.71 21.29
N GLY A 133 -19.03 -15.53 22.05
CA GLY A 133 -20.32 -15.01 21.60
C GLY A 133 -21.20 -16.06 20.92
N TYR A 134 -20.83 -17.33 21.00
CA TYR A 134 -21.53 -18.45 20.35
C TYR A 134 -21.65 -19.61 21.35
N PRO A 135 -22.86 -19.90 21.87
CA PRO A 135 -23.04 -20.90 22.93
C PRO A 135 -22.52 -22.30 22.59
N ASP A 136 -22.63 -22.69 21.33
CA ASP A 136 -22.13 -23.96 20.80
C ASP A 136 -20.59 -24.02 20.79
N LEU A 137 -19.92 -22.92 20.41
CA LEU A 137 -18.45 -22.83 20.45
C LEU A 137 -17.91 -22.70 21.87
N ASP A 138 -18.65 -22.03 22.76
CA ASP A 138 -18.30 -21.90 24.17
C ASP A 138 -18.34 -23.25 24.88
N GLU A 139 -19.37 -24.03 24.61
CA GLU A 139 -19.49 -25.40 25.10
C GLU A 139 -18.37 -26.28 24.56
N LEU A 140 -18.05 -26.16 23.26
CA LEU A 140 -16.95 -26.91 22.65
C LEU A 140 -15.57 -26.52 23.22
N GLN A 141 -15.37 -25.24 23.57
CA GLN A 141 -14.15 -24.76 24.21
C GLN A 141 -14.04 -25.26 25.66
N LYS A 142 -15.15 -25.28 26.40
CA LYS A 142 -15.21 -25.76 27.78
C LYS A 142 -15.03 -27.28 27.86
N ASN A 143 -15.65 -28.00 26.93
CA ASN A 143 -15.67 -29.46 26.87
C ASN A 143 -15.17 -29.95 25.50
N PRO A 144 -13.84 -29.95 25.25
CA PRO A 144 -13.29 -30.44 24.00
C PRO A 144 -13.71 -31.87 23.70
N GLN A 145 -14.17 -32.09 22.47
CA GLN A 145 -14.60 -33.39 21.96
C GLN A 145 -14.04 -33.66 20.57
N LEU A 146 -14.13 -34.92 20.13
CA LEU A 146 -13.71 -35.28 18.78
C LEU A 146 -14.65 -34.62 17.78
N LEU A 147 -14.09 -34.13 16.68
CA LEU A 147 -14.88 -33.55 15.59
C LEU A 147 -14.77 -34.40 14.34
N ILE A 148 -15.85 -34.38 13.57
CA ILE A 148 -15.90 -34.98 12.25
C ILE A 148 -15.93 -33.84 11.22
N PHE A 149 -14.92 -33.80 10.36
CA PHE A 149 -14.87 -32.89 9.22
C PHE A 149 -15.29 -33.62 7.95
N ILE A 150 -16.34 -33.16 7.29
CA ILE A 150 -16.75 -33.63 5.97
C ILE A 150 -16.27 -32.59 4.97
N ILE A 151 -15.29 -32.97 4.14
CA ILE A 151 -14.67 -32.06 3.17
C ILE A 151 -15.08 -32.49 1.76
N THR A 152 -15.51 -31.50 0.97
CA THR A 152 -15.73 -31.64 -0.48
C THR A 152 -14.68 -30.80 -1.19
N LEU A 153 -13.62 -31.44 -1.72
CA LEU A 153 -12.53 -30.74 -2.39
C LEU A 153 -12.94 -30.38 -3.82
N LEU A 154 -13.17 -29.10 -4.09
CA LEU A 154 -13.69 -28.63 -5.38
C LEU A 154 -12.57 -28.45 -6.40
N GLN A 155 -11.49 -27.78 -5.99
CA GLN A 155 -10.40 -27.41 -6.88
C GLN A 155 -9.07 -27.36 -6.15
N VAL A 156 -8.01 -27.75 -6.85
CA VAL A 156 -6.62 -27.56 -6.44
C VAL A 156 -5.94 -26.71 -7.50
N GLN A 157 -5.28 -25.63 -7.07
CA GLN A 157 -4.56 -24.71 -7.94
C GLN A 157 -3.08 -24.70 -7.53
N GLU A 158 -2.22 -24.99 -8.50
CA GLU A 158 -0.77 -25.04 -8.30
C GLU A 158 -0.20 -23.66 -7.95
N PRO A 159 0.89 -23.58 -7.18
CA PRO A 159 1.57 -22.33 -6.90
C PRO A 159 1.86 -21.55 -8.20
N GLY A 160 1.56 -20.25 -8.22
CA GLY A 160 1.75 -19.38 -9.38
C GLY A 160 0.65 -19.45 -10.45
N SER A 161 -0.26 -20.45 -10.41
CA SER A 161 -1.43 -20.49 -11.31
C SER A 161 -2.57 -19.57 -10.88
N TYR A 162 -2.46 -18.98 -9.69
CA TYR A 162 -3.45 -18.10 -9.11
C TYR A 162 -2.78 -16.89 -8.46
N ARG A 163 -3.49 -15.77 -8.44
CA ARG A 163 -3.03 -14.57 -7.75
C ARG A 163 -3.24 -14.74 -6.25
N GLN A 164 -2.15 -14.75 -5.50
CA GLN A 164 -2.19 -14.72 -4.04
C GLN A 164 -2.59 -13.33 -3.55
N ASP A 165 -3.40 -13.28 -2.51
CA ASP A 165 -3.62 -12.03 -1.78
C ASP A 165 -2.32 -11.53 -1.17
N ALA A 166 -2.17 -10.21 -1.03
CA ALA A 166 -0.97 -9.58 -0.47
C ALA A 166 -0.56 -10.10 0.92
N TRP A 167 -1.49 -10.67 1.70
CA TRP A 167 -1.17 -11.27 3.01
C TRP A 167 -0.54 -12.67 2.89
N ALA A 168 -0.85 -13.39 1.81
CA ALA A 168 -0.38 -14.75 1.58
C ALA A 168 0.95 -14.79 0.82
N MET A 169 1.34 -13.72 0.13
CA MET A 169 2.62 -13.63 -0.58
C MET A 169 3.82 -13.51 0.37
N THR A 170 4.90 -14.21 0.07
CA THR A 170 6.23 -14.01 0.66
C THR A 170 6.80 -12.64 0.27
N ASP A 171 7.85 -12.21 0.96
CA ASP A 171 8.45 -10.91 0.67
C ASP A 171 9.05 -10.84 -0.74
N GLN A 172 9.62 -11.96 -1.22
CA GLN A 172 10.11 -12.10 -2.58
C GLN A 172 8.97 -12.06 -3.61
N GLU A 173 7.91 -12.84 -3.40
CA GLU A 173 6.73 -12.85 -4.29
C GLU A 173 6.08 -11.47 -4.36
N LYS A 174 6.03 -10.72 -3.25
CA LYS A 174 5.54 -9.33 -3.25
C LYS A 174 6.38 -8.42 -4.14
N MET A 175 7.71 -8.54 -4.07
CA MET A 175 8.62 -7.73 -4.90
C MET A 175 8.48 -8.07 -6.39
N GLU A 176 8.32 -9.35 -6.72
CA GLU A 176 8.13 -9.83 -8.10
C GLU A 176 6.75 -9.47 -8.67
N ALA A 177 5.72 -9.41 -7.83
CA ALA A 177 4.37 -9.01 -8.25
C ALA A 177 4.29 -7.53 -8.65
N VAL A 178 5.01 -6.64 -7.96
CA VAL A 178 4.87 -5.18 -8.12
C VAL A 178 5.03 -4.70 -9.57
N PRO A 179 6.06 -5.10 -10.34
CA PRO A 179 6.19 -4.73 -11.76
C PRO A 179 5.03 -5.20 -12.62
N VAL A 180 4.54 -6.43 -12.39
CA VAL A 180 3.41 -7.02 -13.14
C VAL A 180 2.14 -6.21 -12.87
N LEU A 181 1.85 -5.91 -11.60
CA LEU A 181 0.69 -5.12 -11.21
C LEU A 181 0.74 -3.68 -11.76
N HIS A 182 1.94 -3.09 -11.78
CA HIS A 182 2.15 -1.78 -12.38
C HIS A 182 1.83 -1.81 -13.89
N GLN A 183 2.33 -2.81 -14.61
CA GLN A 183 2.09 -2.96 -16.04
C GLN A 183 0.62 -3.22 -16.37
N GLU A 184 -0.06 -4.09 -15.61
CA GLU A 184 -1.50 -4.33 -15.72
C GLU A 184 -2.30 -3.04 -15.50
N GLY A 185 -1.97 -2.29 -14.44
CA GLY A 185 -2.60 -0.99 -14.16
C GLY A 185 -2.41 0.00 -15.32
N ASN A 186 -1.19 0.08 -15.88
CA ASN A 186 -0.89 0.95 -17.02
C ASN A 186 -1.68 0.54 -18.27
N GLN A 187 -1.85 -0.76 -18.52
CA GLN A 187 -2.66 -1.27 -19.64
C GLN A 187 -4.15 -0.93 -19.46
N LEU A 188 -4.71 -1.15 -18.28
CA LEU A 188 -6.11 -0.82 -17.96
C LEU A 188 -6.37 0.69 -18.06
N TYR A 189 -5.42 1.51 -17.60
CA TYR A 189 -5.49 2.96 -17.71
C TYR A 189 -5.55 3.41 -19.18
N LYS A 190 -4.70 2.84 -20.05
CA LYS A 190 -4.71 3.11 -21.50
C LYS A 190 -6.02 2.70 -22.17
N GLN A 191 -6.72 1.70 -21.63
CA GLN A 191 -8.04 1.26 -22.10
C GLN A 191 -9.19 2.13 -21.56
N GLY A 192 -8.91 3.14 -20.74
CA GLY A 192 -9.93 3.98 -20.10
C GLY A 192 -10.63 3.33 -18.89
N LYS A 193 -10.18 2.15 -18.46
CA LYS A 193 -10.73 1.45 -17.28
C LYS A 193 -10.05 1.96 -16.00
N THR A 194 -10.37 3.19 -15.62
CA THR A 194 -9.68 3.91 -14.53
C THR A 194 -9.86 3.24 -13.17
N ASN A 195 -11.06 2.75 -12.86
CA ASN A 195 -11.35 2.05 -11.60
C ASN A 195 -10.50 0.79 -11.44
N ASP A 196 -10.43 -0.04 -12.50
CA ASP A 196 -9.66 -1.27 -12.48
C ASP A 196 -8.15 -0.97 -12.40
N ALA A 197 -7.69 0.06 -13.12
CA ALA A 197 -6.31 0.53 -13.04
C ALA A 197 -5.95 1.01 -11.62
N ALA A 198 -6.82 1.79 -10.99
CA ALA A 198 -6.65 2.25 -9.61
C ALA A 198 -6.52 1.08 -8.64
N ALA A 199 -7.36 0.04 -8.80
CA ALA A 199 -7.28 -1.17 -8.00
C ALA A 199 -5.91 -1.86 -8.13
N LYS A 200 -5.39 -2.01 -9.36
CA LYS A 200 -4.07 -2.61 -9.59
C LYS A 200 -2.92 -1.81 -8.96
N TYR A 201 -2.93 -0.49 -9.11
CA TYR A 201 -1.92 0.36 -8.46
C TYR A 201 -2.01 0.27 -6.93
N TYR A 202 -3.21 0.26 -6.38
CA TYR A 202 -3.42 0.12 -4.94
C TYR A 202 -2.88 -1.21 -4.40
N GLU A 203 -3.12 -2.32 -5.11
CA GLU A 203 -2.57 -3.63 -4.75
C GLU A 203 -1.03 -3.65 -4.78
N ALA A 204 -0.41 -3.01 -5.77
CA ALA A 204 1.05 -2.88 -5.84
C ALA A 204 1.61 -2.04 -4.67
N ILE A 205 0.95 -0.93 -4.32
CA ILE A 205 1.29 -0.08 -3.17
C ILE A 205 1.17 -0.88 -1.87
N ALA A 206 0.12 -1.70 -1.72
CA ALA A 206 -0.08 -2.53 -0.53
C ALA A 206 1.04 -3.57 -0.35
N CYS A 207 1.52 -4.18 -1.44
CA CYS A 207 2.67 -5.08 -1.41
C CYS A 207 3.91 -4.36 -0.87
N LEU A 208 4.28 -3.23 -1.46
CA LEU A 208 5.45 -2.45 -1.05
C LEU A 208 5.33 -1.89 0.37
N LYS A 209 4.16 -1.37 0.76
CA LYS A 209 3.93 -0.88 2.14
C LYS A 209 4.08 -2.00 3.16
N SER A 210 3.62 -3.22 2.85
CA SER A 210 3.78 -4.35 3.77
C SER A 210 5.25 -4.74 4.01
N LEU A 211 6.11 -4.52 3.00
CA LEU A 211 7.56 -4.69 3.13
C LEU A 211 8.16 -3.51 3.90
N GLN A 212 7.76 -2.29 3.56
CA GLN A 212 8.25 -1.06 4.19
C GLN A 212 7.98 -1.03 5.70
N MET A 213 6.87 -1.61 6.17
CA MET A 213 6.54 -1.72 7.59
C MET A 213 7.50 -2.63 8.39
N LYS A 214 8.28 -3.48 7.71
CA LYS A 214 9.32 -4.32 8.34
C LYS A 214 10.66 -3.60 8.45
N GLU A 215 10.83 -2.52 7.69
CA GLU A 215 12.08 -1.75 7.63
C GLU A 215 12.07 -0.57 8.60
N GLN A 216 13.24 -0.20 9.10
CA GLN A 216 13.39 0.98 9.94
C GLN A 216 13.13 2.27 9.15
N PRO A 217 12.22 3.15 9.60
CA PRO A 217 11.99 4.43 8.92
C PRO A 217 13.29 5.22 8.71
N GLY A 218 13.55 5.62 7.46
CA GLY A 218 14.75 6.36 7.08
C GLY A 218 15.98 5.50 6.77
N SER A 219 15.92 4.18 6.92
CA SER A 219 16.98 3.29 6.43
C SER A 219 17.09 3.34 4.90
N PRO A 220 18.24 2.97 4.31
CA PRO A 220 18.39 2.88 2.85
C PRO A 220 17.32 1.98 2.21
N ASP A 221 16.99 0.85 2.83
CA ASP A 221 16.00 -0.11 2.33
C ASP A 221 14.57 0.44 2.44
N TRP A 222 14.23 1.13 3.54
CA TRP A 222 12.96 1.82 3.69
C TRP A 222 12.76 2.91 2.64
N ILE A 223 13.81 3.70 2.39
CA ILE A 223 13.80 4.76 1.37
C ILE A 223 13.68 4.15 -0.02
N ALA A 224 14.39 3.05 -0.32
CA ALA A 224 14.29 2.36 -1.60
C ALA A 224 12.87 1.86 -1.89
N LEU A 225 12.18 1.34 -0.87
CA LEU A 225 10.76 0.96 -0.97
C LEU A 225 9.85 2.19 -1.15
N ASP A 226 10.10 3.29 -0.42
CA ASP A 226 9.30 4.52 -0.55
C ASP A 226 9.41 5.15 -1.95
N LEU A 227 10.61 5.10 -2.55
CA LEU A 227 10.87 5.54 -3.91
C LEU A 227 10.12 4.69 -4.95
N LYS A 228 9.89 3.40 -4.68
CA LYS A 228 9.05 2.52 -5.52
C LYS A 228 7.55 2.77 -5.32
N ILE A 229 7.12 3.11 -4.10
CA ILE A 229 5.71 3.41 -3.79
C ILE A 229 5.25 4.70 -4.48
N THR A 230 6.10 5.72 -4.49
CA THR A 230 5.75 7.06 -4.99
C THR A 230 5.17 7.08 -6.41
N PRO A 231 5.79 6.49 -7.45
CA PRO A 231 5.23 6.50 -8.81
C PRO A 231 3.89 5.76 -8.91
N LEU A 232 3.72 4.64 -8.19
CA LEU A 232 2.45 3.92 -8.14
C LEU A 232 1.35 4.76 -7.49
N LEU A 233 1.69 5.47 -6.41
CA LEU A 233 0.76 6.35 -5.71
C LEU A 233 0.33 7.54 -6.58
N LEU A 234 1.25 8.09 -7.38
CA LEU A 234 0.91 9.13 -8.36
C LEU A 234 -0.02 8.60 -9.46
N ASN A 235 0.23 7.41 -9.99
CA ASN A 235 -0.66 6.77 -10.97
C ASN A 235 -2.04 6.45 -10.37
N TYR A 236 -2.10 6.04 -9.10
CA TYR A 236 -3.37 5.89 -8.37
C TYR A 236 -4.10 7.23 -8.22
N CYS A 237 -3.41 8.30 -7.80
CA CYS A 237 -3.98 9.64 -7.70
C CYS A 237 -4.51 10.12 -9.05
N GLN A 238 -3.83 9.81 -10.15
CA GLN A 238 -4.28 10.15 -11.49
C GLN A 238 -5.63 9.48 -11.82
N CYS A 239 -5.81 8.20 -11.46
CA CYS A 239 -7.09 7.52 -11.64
C CYS A 239 -8.19 8.15 -10.78
N LYS A 240 -7.90 8.45 -9.51
CA LYS A 240 -8.84 9.09 -8.59
C LYS A 240 -9.24 10.50 -9.00
N LEU A 241 -8.33 11.23 -9.63
CA LEU A 241 -8.63 12.54 -10.21
C LEU A 241 -9.65 12.44 -11.34
N LEU A 242 -9.52 11.44 -12.22
CA LEU A 242 -10.47 11.19 -13.31
C LEU A 242 -11.84 10.75 -12.80
N GLU A 243 -11.89 10.07 -11.65
CA GLU A 243 -13.12 9.65 -10.98
C GLU A 243 -13.78 10.79 -10.17
N GLY A 244 -13.12 11.94 -10.03
CA GLY A 244 -13.62 13.07 -9.24
C GLY A 244 -13.41 12.92 -7.72
N ASP A 245 -12.60 11.97 -7.28
CA ASP A 245 -12.26 11.79 -5.86
C ASP A 245 -11.08 12.68 -5.46
N TYR A 246 -11.36 13.99 -5.38
CA TYR A 246 -10.34 14.99 -5.13
C TYR A 246 -9.75 14.90 -3.72
N TYR A 247 -10.51 14.42 -2.72
CA TYR A 247 -10.02 14.39 -1.34
C TYR A 247 -8.84 13.43 -1.18
N GLN A 248 -8.97 12.20 -1.70
CA GLN A 248 -7.87 11.22 -1.65
C GLN A 248 -6.64 11.70 -2.41
N VAL A 249 -6.83 12.34 -3.56
CA VAL A 249 -5.74 12.92 -4.37
C VAL A 249 -5.00 13.99 -3.59
N LEU A 250 -5.71 14.91 -2.95
CA LEU A 250 -5.12 15.98 -2.17
C LEU A 250 -4.29 15.45 -1.01
N GLU A 251 -4.82 14.47 -0.27
CA GLU A 251 -4.14 13.87 0.87
C GLU A 251 -2.82 13.22 0.45
N HIS A 252 -2.86 12.36 -0.57
CA HIS A 252 -1.68 11.64 -1.05
C HIS A 252 -0.65 12.56 -1.69
N CYS A 253 -1.06 13.49 -2.57
CA CYS A 253 -0.13 14.42 -3.20
C CYS A 253 0.51 15.37 -2.17
N SER A 254 -0.24 15.84 -1.18
CA SER A 254 0.33 16.69 -0.11
C SER A 254 1.37 15.93 0.72
N SER A 255 1.09 14.66 1.05
CA SER A 255 2.05 13.80 1.75
C SER A 255 3.35 13.62 0.95
N ILE A 256 3.25 13.35 -0.35
CA ILE A 256 4.42 13.23 -1.23
C ILE A 256 5.23 14.54 -1.25
N LEU A 257 4.57 15.69 -1.42
CA LEU A 257 5.26 16.99 -1.48
C LEU A 257 5.98 17.33 -0.17
N ASN A 258 5.35 17.06 0.97
CA ASN A 258 5.94 17.29 2.29
C ASN A 258 7.17 16.41 2.57
N LYS A 259 7.31 15.26 1.90
CA LYS A 259 8.53 14.43 2.00
C LYS A 259 9.75 15.08 1.36
N TYR A 260 9.56 15.86 0.29
CA TYR A 260 10.65 16.45 -0.50
C TYR A 260 10.84 17.95 -0.28
N SER A 261 10.02 18.58 0.55
CA SER A 261 10.07 20.03 0.86
C SER A 261 11.32 20.48 1.64
N GLY A 262 12.28 19.58 1.89
CA GLY A 262 13.56 19.90 2.56
C GLY A 262 14.78 20.06 1.63
N THR A 263 14.69 19.73 0.34
CA THR A 263 15.83 19.80 -0.59
C THR A 263 15.56 20.72 -1.78
N TYR A 264 15.51 22.02 -1.50
CA TYR A 264 15.46 23.04 -2.55
C TYR A 264 16.73 22.96 -3.41
N THR A 265 16.60 22.97 -4.73
CA THR A 265 17.75 23.03 -5.65
C THR A 265 18.25 24.47 -5.83
N HIS A 266 17.76 25.40 -5.02
CA HIS A 266 18.07 26.82 -5.08
C HIS A 266 18.11 27.44 -3.67
N PRO A 267 18.86 28.54 -3.46
CA PRO A 267 19.05 29.14 -2.14
C PRO A 267 17.95 30.13 -1.71
N TYR A 268 16.95 30.41 -2.55
CA TYR A 268 15.93 31.43 -2.30
C TYR A 268 14.94 31.06 -1.19
N GLN A 269 14.53 32.05 -0.40
CA GLN A 269 13.53 31.94 0.67
C GLN A 269 12.40 32.98 0.53
N PRO A 270 11.20 32.73 1.08
CA PRO A 270 10.16 33.76 1.22
C PRO A 270 10.70 35.01 1.94
N GLY A 271 10.45 36.17 1.36
CA GLY A 271 10.99 37.46 1.81
C GLY A 271 12.29 37.89 1.11
N ASP A 272 12.98 37.00 0.37
CA ASP A 272 14.14 37.40 -0.43
C ASP A 272 13.73 38.39 -1.53
N ILE A 273 14.59 39.35 -1.83
CA ILE A 273 14.43 40.26 -2.98
C ILE A 273 15.24 39.70 -4.15
N VAL A 274 14.54 39.39 -5.24
CA VAL A 274 15.10 38.75 -6.43
C VAL A 274 14.83 39.58 -7.69
N LEU A 275 15.69 39.41 -8.68
CA LEU A 275 15.59 40.00 -10.00
C LEU A 275 15.20 38.90 -11.00
N VAL A 276 14.15 39.13 -11.79
CA VAL A 276 13.64 38.17 -12.78
C VAL A 276 14.26 38.43 -14.15
N ARG A 277 14.87 37.41 -14.76
CA ARG A 277 15.48 37.51 -16.10
C ARG A 277 14.41 37.74 -17.17
N ARG A 278 14.61 38.73 -18.04
CA ARG A 278 13.70 39.01 -19.16
C ARG A 278 13.87 37.97 -20.28
N LEU A 279 12.76 37.42 -20.77
CA LEU A 279 12.75 36.45 -21.89
C LEU A 279 13.19 37.09 -23.23
N HIS A 280 12.89 38.37 -23.42
CA HIS A 280 13.22 39.12 -24.64
C HIS A 280 13.92 40.45 -24.28
N PRO A 281 15.25 40.46 -24.10
CA PRO A 281 15.98 41.70 -23.84
C PRO A 281 15.91 42.63 -25.06
N LYS A 282 15.51 43.89 -24.85
CA LYS A 282 15.50 44.90 -25.92
C LYS A 282 16.95 45.15 -26.38
N LYS A 283 17.20 45.20 -27.70
CA LYS A 283 18.50 45.56 -28.25
C LYS A 283 18.81 47.01 -27.86
N GLY A 284 19.77 47.20 -26.95
CA GLY A 284 20.24 48.51 -26.48
C GLY A 284 20.18 48.67 -24.96
N GLY A 285 21.30 48.40 -24.30
CA GLY A 285 21.67 48.97 -22.99
C GLY A 285 20.90 48.59 -21.72
N THR A 286 19.69 48.04 -21.78
CA THR A 286 18.95 47.70 -20.55
C THR A 286 19.47 46.42 -19.90
N THR A 287 19.56 46.41 -18.56
CA THR A 287 19.95 45.24 -17.77
C THR A 287 19.11 44.00 -18.14
N PRO A 288 19.70 42.79 -18.17
CA PRO A 288 19.01 41.57 -18.58
C PRO A 288 17.93 41.09 -17.59
N TYR A 289 17.75 41.81 -16.48
CA TYR A 289 16.79 41.53 -15.43
C TYR A 289 15.77 42.67 -15.30
N GLY A 290 14.56 42.33 -14.88
CA GLY A 290 13.52 43.28 -14.48
C GLY A 290 13.79 43.93 -13.13
N ASP A 291 12.79 44.66 -12.64
CA ASP A 291 12.86 45.36 -11.36
C ASP A 291 12.89 44.36 -10.18
N PRO A 292 13.43 44.75 -9.01
CA PRO A 292 13.45 43.90 -7.82
C PRO A 292 12.04 43.55 -7.35
N THR A 293 11.82 42.27 -7.07
CA THR A 293 10.53 41.73 -6.63
C THR A 293 10.71 40.82 -5.43
N THR A 294 9.69 40.73 -4.57
CA THR A 294 9.77 39.95 -3.33
C THR A 294 9.31 38.52 -3.56
N VAL A 295 10.06 37.56 -3.04
CA VAL A 295 9.66 36.15 -3.04
C VAL A 295 8.52 35.92 -2.04
N ILE A 296 7.40 35.41 -2.53
CA ILE A 296 6.22 35.11 -1.70
C ILE A 296 6.18 33.62 -1.34
N ALA A 297 6.56 32.73 -2.25
CA ALA A 297 6.54 31.28 -2.03
C ALA A 297 7.62 30.57 -2.86
N ILE A 298 8.05 29.39 -2.42
CA ILE A 298 9.09 28.59 -3.06
C ILE A 298 8.64 27.13 -3.25
N THR A 299 9.14 26.49 -4.30
CA THR A 299 9.09 25.03 -4.51
C THR A 299 10.52 24.49 -4.62
N ARG A 300 10.68 23.20 -4.98
CA ARG A 300 12.01 22.60 -5.17
C ARG A 300 12.86 23.33 -6.22
N THR A 301 12.26 23.81 -7.32
CA THR A 301 12.98 24.37 -8.48
C THR A 301 12.47 25.75 -8.92
N THR A 302 11.34 26.23 -8.39
CA THR A 302 10.68 27.47 -8.83
C THR A 302 10.29 28.35 -7.65
N VAL A 303 10.10 29.63 -7.93
CA VAL A 303 9.77 30.68 -6.96
C VAL A 303 8.61 31.50 -7.48
N LEU A 304 7.72 31.93 -6.59
CA LEU A 304 6.64 32.88 -6.88
C LEU A 304 7.01 34.24 -6.30
N THR A 305 6.81 35.30 -7.08
CA THR A 305 7.17 36.68 -6.72
C THR A 305 5.94 37.59 -6.63
N SER A 306 6.04 38.73 -5.94
CA SER A 306 4.93 39.67 -5.76
C SER A 306 4.39 40.25 -7.06
N ASP A 307 5.26 40.40 -8.06
CA ASP A 307 4.91 41.12 -9.28
C ASP A 307 4.53 40.17 -10.43
N SER A 308 4.46 38.86 -10.16
CA SER A 308 4.15 37.84 -11.15
C SER A 308 3.16 36.83 -10.59
N ASN A 309 2.05 36.64 -11.30
CA ASN A 309 1.09 35.57 -11.03
C ASN A 309 1.53 34.21 -11.60
N GLN A 310 2.79 34.09 -12.06
CA GLN A 310 3.37 32.89 -12.66
C GLN A 310 4.61 32.44 -11.89
N TRP A 311 4.78 31.12 -11.74
CA TRP A 311 5.97 30.51 -11.12
C TRP A 311 7.19 30.66 -12.02
N ILE A 312 8.29 31.17 -11.45
CA ILE A 312 9.52 31.46 -12.17
C ILE A 312 10.57 30.42 -11.78
N HIS A 313 11.19 29.78 -12.77
CA HIS A 313 12.28 28.83 -12.51
C HIS A 313 13.47 29.53 -11.84
N ALA A 314 14.05 28.92 -10.81
CA ALA A 314 15.07 29.57 -9.98
C ALA A 314 16.35 29.96 -10.76
N MET A 315 16.65 29.28 -11.87
CA MET A 315 17.74 29.63 -12.79
C MET A 315 17.52 30.96 -13.53
N CYS A 316 16.28 31.42 -13.61
CA CYS A 316 15.90 32.71 -14.19
C CYS A 316 15.95 33.85 -13.17
N LEU A 317 16.34 33.56 -11.92
CA LEU A 317 16.40 34.54 -10.83
C LEU A 317 17.84 34.85 -10.46
N LYS A 318 18.04 36.07 -9.98
CA LYS A 318 19.28 36.51 -9.35
C LYS A 318 18.96 37.28 -8.07
N ARG A 319 19.68 37.04 -6.97
CA ARG A 319 19.53 37.87 -5.76
C ARG A 319 19.88 39.33 -6.08
N ALA A 320 19.03 40.27 -5.64
CA ALA A 320 19.35 41.69 -5.74
C ALA A 320 20.51 42.01 -4.77
N SER A 321 21.59 42.63 -5.27
CA SER A 321 22.73 43.03 -4.43
C SER A 321 22.50 44.44 -3.88
N GLY A 322 21.95 44.53 -2.67
CA GLY A 322 21.84 45.78 -1.92
C GLY A 322 21.54 45.47 -0.45
N LYS A 323 22.39 45.94 0.48
CA LYS A 323 22.07 45.89 1.91
C LYS A 323 20.87 46.80 2.16
N VAL A 324 19.76 46.24 2.66
CA VAL A 324 18.69 47.06 3.22
C VAL A 324 19.02 47.29 4.70
N THR A 325 19.42 48.51 5.04
CA THR A 325 19.41 49.01 6.42
C THR A 325 17.97 49.28 6.85
N PRO A 326 17.57 48.91 8.08
CA PRO A 326 16.21 49.10 8.55
C PRO A 326 16.02 50.56 8.97
N GLN A 327 15.54 51.44 8.09
CA GLN A 327 15.16 52.80 8.53
C GLN A 327 14.01 53.50 7.80
N ASP A 328 13.33 52.88 6.84
CA ASP A 328 12.08 53.43 6.29
C ASP A 328 10.89 52.51 6.60
N THR A 329 10.60 52.34 7.90
CA THR A 329 9.24 52.01 8.34
C THR A 329 8.47 53.32 8.46
N PRO A 330 7.40 53.55 7.68
CA PRO A 330 6.45 54.60 8.01
C PRO A 330 5.91 54.29 9.42
N SER A 331 6.02 55.26 10.32
CA SER A 331 5.38 55.23 11.63
C SER A 331 3.88 55.06 11.44
N LEU A 332 3.36 53.90 11.83
CA LEU A 332 1.93 53.68 11.98
C LEU A 332 1.48 54.42 13.26
N ASP A 333 0.65 55.43 13.06
CA ASP A 333 -0.08 56.13 14.11
C ASP A 333 -0.95 55.10 14.87
N ASP A 334 -0.92 55.12 16.20
CA ASP A 334 -1.59 54.20 17.14
C ASP A 334 -3.13 54.35 17.17
N GLY A 335 -3.76 54.62 16.02
CA GLY A 335 -5.17 55.03 15.92
C GLY A 335 -6.16 53.95 15.49
N ASP A 336 -5.74 52.94 14.72
CA ASP A 336 -6.65 51.92 14.18
C ASP A 336 -5.94 50.56 14.07
N CYS A 337 -5.70 49.92 15.22
CA CYS A 337 -5.38 48.50 15.28
C CYS A 337 -6.68 47.69 15.20
N PRO A 338 -7.03 47.03 14.06
CA PRO A 338 -7.87 45.86 14.14
C PRO A 338 -7.01 44.76 14.77
N LEU A 339 -7.16 44.60 16.09
CA LEU A 339 -6.93 43.33 16.73
C LEU A 339 -7.59 42.24 15.88
N TRP A 340 -6.80 41.25 15.46
CA TRP A 340 -7.05 39.82 15.28
C TRP A 340 -6.04 39.27 14.23
N PRO A 341 -5.57 38.00 14.31
CA PRO A 341 -5.10 37.24 15.48
C PRO A 341 -3.91 36.30 15.12
N HIS A 342 -3.36 35.58 16.12
CA HIS A 342 -2.73 34.26 15.90
C HIS A 342 -3.47 33.46 14.84
N LEU A 343 -2.79 32.82 13.87
CA LEU A 343 -3.31 31.75 13.01
C LEU A 343 -4.83 31.45 13.15
N VAL A 344 -5.70 32.32 12.64
CA VAL A 344 -7.14 32.05 12.57
C VAL A 344 -7.47 31.72 11.13
N LEU A 345 -7.68 30.42 10.93
CA LEU A 345 -8.69 29.90 10.03
C LEU A 345 -9.94 30.78 10.12
N ALA A 346 -10.20 31.62 9.11
CA ALA A 346 -11.43 32.40 9.06
C ALA A 346 -12.62 31.48 8.68
N PRO A 347 -13.78 31.68 9.31
CA PRO A 347 -14.88 30.72 9.32
C PRO A 347 -15.60 30.70 7.98
N GLY A 348 -15.77 29.49 7.44
CA GLY A 348 -16.59 29.24 6.26
C GLY A 348 -15.81 29.27 4.94
N ASN A 349 -15.44 28.07 4.48
CA ASN A 349 -15.24 27.68 3.07
C ASN A 349 -14.08 28.24 2.23
N SER A 350 -13.11 29.02 2.72
CA SER A 350 -12.08 29.63 1.83
C SER A 350 -10.66 29.04 1.88
N GLY A 351 -10.40 27.96 2.62
CA GLY A 351 -9.10 27.26 2.61
C GLY A 351 -8.85 26.33 1.40
N HIS A 352 -9.91 25.94 0.69
CA HIS A 352 -9.82 25.01 -0.44
C HIS A 352 -9.57 25.71 -1.79
N ILE A 353 -10.06 26.94 -1.96
CA ILE A 353 -10.04 27.65 -3.26
C ILE A 353 -8.64 28.19 -3.61
N CYS A 354 -7.86 28.62 -2.62
CA CYS A 354 -6.48 29.07 -2.86
C CYS A 354 -5.53 27.89 -3.12
N LYS A 355 -5.80 26.72 -2.52
CA LYS A 355 -5.14 25.46 -2.89
C LYS A 355 -5.48 25.06 -4.32
N ILE A 356 -6.72 25.24 -4.79
CA ILE A 356 -7.17 24.88 -6.14
C ILE A 356 -6.41 25.60 -7.26
N LEU A 357 -5.99 26.86 -7.08
CA LEU A 357 -5.19 27.59 -8.09
C LEU A 357 -3.72 27.13 -8.15
N VAL A 358 -3.11 26.83 -7.00
CA VAL A 358 -1.74 26.28 -6.92
C VAL A 358 -1.71 24.81 -7.38
N LEU A 359 -2.77 24.05 -7.07
CA LEU A 359 -2.96 22.68 -7.53
C LEU A 359 -3.31 22.62 -9.01
N GLY A 360 -4.05 23.57 -9.60
CA GLY A 360 -4.40 23.54 -11.02
C GLY A 360 -3.18 23.46 -11.95
N GLY A 361 -2.11 24.21 -11.66
CA GLY A 361 -0.87 24.16 -12.44
C GLY A 361 0.04 22.96 -12.10
N PHE A 362 0.06 22.53 -10.84
CA PHE A 362 0.97 21.47 -10.37
C PHE A 362 0.39 20.05 -10.54
N VAL A 363 -0.93 19.92 -10.44
CA VAL A 363 -1.69 18.73 -10.88
C VAL A 363 -1.49 18.55 -12.37
N TYR A 364 -1.46 19.62 -13.19
CA TYR A 364 -1.06 19.53 -14.60
C TYR A 364 0.38 19.03 -14.79
N PHE A 365 1.32 19.40 -13.93
CA PHE A 365 2.71 18.93 -13.97
C PHE A 365 2.86 17.46 -13.53
N ILE A 366 2.09 17.03 -12.52
CA ILE A 366 1.99 15.63 -12.10
C ILE A 366 1.26 14.77 -13.15
N ILE A 367 0.20 15.29 -13.77
CA ILE A 367 -0.47 14.70 -14.94
C ILE A 367 0.55 14.53 -16.08
N PHE A 368 1.40 15.52 -16.34
CA PHE A 368 2.43 15.46 -17.37
C PHE A 368 3.48 14.38 -17.08
N LEU A 369 4.01 14.30 -15.85
CA LEU A 369 4.95 13.23 -15.46
C LEU A 369 4.31 11.84 -15.46
N SER A 370 3.06 11.70 -14.99
CA SER A 370 2.35 10.41 -14.98
C SER A 370 2.01 9.95 -16.40
N THR A 371 1.66 10.88 -17.30
CA THR A 371 1.45 10.59 -18.72
C THR A 371 2.75 10.16 -19.40
N MET A 372 3.88 10.80 -19.10
CA MET A 372 5.19 10.35 -19.59
C MET A 372 5.56 8.94 -19.09
N CYS A 373 5.34 8.65 -17.80
CA CYS A 373 5.55 7.30 -17.24
C CYS A 373 4.62 6.23 -17.83
N ALA A 374 3.40 6.58 -18.21
CA ALA A 374 2.46 5.66 -18.83
C ALA A 374 2.80 5.33 -20.30
N TYR A 375 3.39 6.28 -21.03
CA TYR A 375 3.69 6.13 -22.47
C TYR A 375 5.12 5.66 -22.78
N HIS A 376 6.10 5.86 -21.89
CA HIS A 376 7.49 5.42 -22.09
C HIS A 376 8.02 4.60 -20.89
N PRO A 377 7.80 3.27 -20.87
CA PRO A 377 8.29 2.40 -19.79
C PRO A 377 9.81 2.14 -19.82
N GLU A 378 10.50 2.41 -20.94
CA GLU A 378 11.92 2.04 -21.13
C GLU A 378 12.94 3.12 -20.75
N GLU A 379 12.52 4.34 -20.37
CA GLU A 379 13.45 5.46 -20.12
C GLU A 379 13.68 5.82 -18.65
N LEU A 380 13.34 4.94 -17.70
CA LEU A 380 13.74 5.12 -16.29
C LEU A 380 14.82 4.10 -15.89
N PRO A 381 16.03 4.57 -15.51
CA PRO A 381 17.12 3.66 -15.13
C PRO A 381 16.79 3.00 -13.79
N TRP A 382 16.63 1.68 -13.84
CA TRP A 382 16.52 0.79 -12.67
C TRP A 382 17.83 0.66 -11.86
N SER A 383 18.77 1.60 -12.02
CA SER A 383 20.08 1.56 -11.38
C SER A 383 20.34 2.85 -10.61
N TYR A 384 19.85 2.94 -9.36
CA TYR A 384 20.55 3.71 -8.34
C TYR A 384 21.43 2.74 -7.54
N GLY A 385 22.52 2.33 -8.19
CA GLY A 385 23.59 1.55 -7.59
C GLY A 385 24.91 2.22 -7.92
N GLN A 386 25.64 2.58 -6.87
CA GLN A 386 27.05 3.01 -6.83
C GLN A 386 27.36 4.48 -7.16
N SER A 387 27.65 5.21 -6.10
CA SER A 387 28.48 6.42 -6.13
C SER A 387 29.86 6.08 -6.71
N PRO A 388 30.37 6.81 -7.72
CA PRO A 388 31.75 6.63 -8.13
C PRO A 388 32.66 7.26 -7.08
N HIS A 389 33.40 6.40 -6.38
CA HIS A 389 34.56 6.78 -5.58
C HIS A 389 35.45 7.75 -6.36
N ARG A 390 35.73 8.92 -5.78
CA ARG A 390 36.86 9.77 -6.21
C ARG A 390 38.15 9.00 -5.95
N PRO A 391 39.06 8.81 -6.92
CA PRO A 391 40.43 8.47 -6.60
C PRO A 391 41.16 9.74 -6.17
N ASN A 392 41.79 9.67 -5.00
CA ASN A 392 42.83 10.60 -4.58
C ASN A 392 43.96 10.58 -5.63
N GLY A 393 44.22 11.71 -6.27
CA GLY A 393 45.36 11.91 -7.16
C GLY A 393 46.17 13.10 -6.69
N ASN A 394 47.23 12.86 -5.92
CA ASN A 394 48.28 13.82 -5.65
C ASN A 394 49.55 13.33 -6.35
N ILE A 395 50.12 14.19 -7.22
CA ILE A 395 51.53 14.23 -7.68
C ILE A 395 51.87 13.11 -8.68
N THR A 396 52.43 13.35 -9.88
CA THR A 396 53.76 13.95 -10.16
C THR A 396 53.84 14.56 -11.56
N VAL A 397 54.57 15.68 -11.65
CA VAL A 397 55.02 16.32 -12.90
C VAL A 397 56.18 15.53 -13.48
N HIS A 398 56.10 15.15 -14.76
CA HIS A 398 57.27 14.93 -15.61
C HIS A 398 57.02 15.52 -16.99
N GLY A 399 57.81 16.55 -17.32
CA GLY A 399 57.89 17.09 -18.66
C GLY A 399 58.87 16.29 -19.51
N THR A 400 58.52 16.10 -20.77
CA THR A 400 59.47 15.90 -21.88
C THR A 400 58.85 16.54 -23.12
N GLY A 401 59.54 17.53 -23.67
CA GLY A 401 59.22 18.12 -24.96
C GLY A 401 59.58 17.19 -26.12
N CYS A 402 59.03 17.51 -27.29
CA CYS A 402 59.57 17.09 -28.58
C CYS A 402 59.52 18.29 -29.53
N SER A 403 60.73 18.65 -30.00
CA SER A 403 61.09 19.46 -31.18
C SER A 403 60.65 20.91 -31.24
#